data_AF-A0A1V1TJM7-F1
#
_entry.id   AF-A0A1V1TJM7-F1
#
_cell.length_a   1.000
_cell.length_b   1.000
_cell.length_c   1.000
_cell.angle_alpha   90.00
_cell.angle_beta   90.00
_cell.angle_gamma   90.00
#
_symmetry.space_group_name_H-M   'P 1'
#
loop_
_entity.id
_entity.type
_entity.pdbx_description
1 polymer ?
#
loop_
_entity_poly.entity_id
_entity_poly.type
_entity_poly.pdbx_seq_one_letter_code
_entity_poly.pdbx_strand_id
1 'polypeptide(L)'
;MGDVAIRQSEFEWMIKPPATLEKNTTFTVVGRIPGRVEFQVLEAVEVKDSGETGQRWEGDGTYTGPGFNDDGVESTYVWFFIKLERLGKYKTKFRMTWRKGAHLFGAVETFEIKSTDDHDEPRYSKYNWNLPPENKLK
;
A
#
# COMPACT_ATOMS: atom_id res chain seq x y z
N MET A 1 8.63 -4.02 -30.82
CA MET A 1 8.35 -3.24 -29.59
C MET A 1 6.88 -3.37 -29.32
N GLY A 2 6.49 -4.15 -28.31
CA GLY A 2 5.09 -4.25 -27.92
C GLY A 2 4.84 -3.19 -26.86
N ASP A 3 4.06 -2.16 -27.20
CA ASP A 3 3.57 -1.20 -26.23
C ASP A 3 2.77 -1.94 -25.17
N VAL A 4 3.34 -2.05 -23.97
CA VAL A 4 2.63 -2.56 -22.80
C VAL A 4 1.62 -1.49 -22.43
N ALA A 5 0.39 -1.64 -22.93
CA ALA A 5 -0.74 -0.84 -22.50
C ALA A 5 -1.00 -1.14 -21.00
N ILE A 6 -0.40 -0.34 -20.12
CA ILE A 6 -0.71 -0.35 -18.69
C ILE A 6 -2.12 0.22 -18.56
N ARG A 7 -3.12 -0.66 -18.41
CA ARG A 7 -4.47 -0.23 -18.06
C ARG A 7 -4.47 0.26 -16.62
N GLN A 8 -5.10 1.41 -16.36
CA GLN A 8 -5.34 1.88 -15.00
C GLN A 8 -6.19 0.83 -14.29
N SER A 9 -5.61 0.14 -13.31
CA SER A 9 -6.30 -0.92 -12.59
C SER A 9 -7.18 -0.37 -11.49
N GLU A 10 -8.23 -1.12 -11.15
CA GLU A 10 -8.94 -1.02 -9.88
C GLU A 10 -8.00 -1.47 -8.78
N PHE A 11 -7.21 -0.53 -8.25
CA PHE A 11 -6.41 -0.72 -7.05
C PHE A 11 -6.89 0.28 -6.01
N GLU A 12 -7.16 -0.20 -4.81
CA GLU A 12 -7.68 0.61 -3.71
C GLU A 12 -6.79 0.47 -2.48
N TRP A 13 -6.34 1.59 -1.91
CA TRP A 13 -5.70 1.56 -0.60
C TRP A 13 -6.77 1.47 0.49
N MET A 14 -6.66 0.43 1.32
CA MET A 14 -7.50 0.27 2.50
C MET A 14 -6.85 0.91 3.74
N ILE A 15 -5.54 0.73 3.89
CA ILE A 15 -4.74 1.33 4.94
C ILE A 15 -3.56 2.02 4.27
N LYS A 16 -3.56 3.35 4.29
CA LYS A 16 -2.45 4.17 3.78
C LYS A 16 -1.35 4.31 4.83
N PRO A 17 -0.11 4.65 4.44
CA PRO A 17 0.94 4.95 5.41
C PRO A 17 0.53 6.10 6.34
N PRO A 18 0.98 6.12 7.60
CA PRO A 18 0.83 7.29 8.45
C PRO A 18 1.62 8.46 7.85
N ALA A 19 1.13 9.69 8.06
CA ALA A 19 1.85 10.89 7.66
C ALA A 19 3.02 11.18 8.62
N THR A 20 2.86 10.82 9.90
CA THR A 20 3.91 10.94 10.93
C THR A 20 3.92 9.70 11.82
N LEU A 21 5.10 9.21 12.21
CA LEU A 21 5.30 8.14 13.20
C LEU A 21 6.58 8.35 14.01
N GLU A 22 6.64 7.72 15.18
CA GLU A 22 7.87 7.64 15.98
C GLU A 22 8.93 6.78 15.26
N LYS A 23 10.21 7.15 15.39
CA LYS A 23 11.34 6.36 14.90
C LYS A 23 11.28 4.92 15.40
N ASN A 24 11.72 3.99 14.56
CA ASN A 24 11.69 2.55 14.81
C ASN A 24 10.28 1.94 14.94
N THR A 25 9.21 2.71 14.72
CA THR A 25 7.86 2.16 14.64
C THR A 25 7.70 1.38 13.33
N THR A 26 7.07 0.22 13.45
CA THR A 26 6.64 -0.58 12.29
C THR A 26 5.18 -0.28 12.01
N PHE A 27 4.83 -0.14 10.73
CA PHE A 27 3.45 0.02 10.30
C PHE A 27 3.15 -0.87 9.10
N THR A 28 1.86 -1.13 8.90
CA THR A 28 1.37 -1.92 7.79
C THR A 28 0.56 -1.04 6.85
N VAL A 29 0.84 -1.18 5.57
CA VAL A 29 0.05 -0.57 4.49
C VAL A 29 -0.71 -1.68 3.80
N VAL A 30 -1.98 -1.47 3.49
CA VAL A 30 -2.84 -2.50 2.88
C VAL A 30 -3.57 -1.94 1.67
N GLY A 31 -3.50 -2.68 0.57
CA GLY A 31 -4.23 -2.41 -0.66
C GLY A 31 -5.07 -3.61 -1.10
N ARG A 32 -5.99 -3.36 -2.01
CA ARG A 32 -6.91 -4.34 -2.57
C ARG A 32 -6.94 -4.23 -4.08
N ILE A 33 -6.97 -5.39 -4.74
CA ILE A 33 -7.18 -5.53 -6.18
C ILE A 33 -8.36 -6.49 -6.38
N PRO A 34 -9.45 -6.07 -7.07
CA PRO A 34 -10.56 -6.96 -7.38
C PRO A 34 -10.13 -8.13 -8.28
N GLY A 35 -10.43 -9.34 -7.81
CA GLY A 35 -10.09 -10.61 -8.44
C GLY A 35 -8.74 -11.18 -8.02
N ARG A 36 -8.49 -12.41 -8.48
CA ARG A 36 -7.20 -13.09 -8.35
C ARG A 36 -6.18 -12.50 -9.32
N VAL A 37 -4.97 -12.21 -8.82
CA VAL A 37 -3.87 -11.70 -9.64
C VAL A 37 -2.56 -12.44 -9.35
N GLU A 38 -1.63 -12.34 -10.29
CA GLU A 38 -0.26 -12.85 -10.13
C GLU A 38 0.72 -11.67 -10.15
N PHE A 39 1.37 -11.41 -9.01
CA PHE A 39 2.32 -10.31 -8.89
C PHE A 39 3.64 -10.62 -9.60
N GLN A 40 4.17 -9.60 -10.28
CA GLN A 40 5.52 -9.61 -10.84
C GLN A 40 6.45 -8.68 -10.05
N VAL A 41 5.92 -7.55 -9.59
CA VAL A 41 6.61 -6.61 -8.72
C VAL A 41 5.64 -6.22 -7.63
N LEU A 42 6.10 -6.31 -6.38
CA LEU A 42 5.36 -5.91 -5.20
C LEU A 42 6.37 -5.36 -4.19
N GLU A 43 6.70 -4.07 -4.31
CA GLU A 43 7.72 -3.42 -3.47
C GLU A 43 7.31 -2.01 -3.05
N ALA A 44 7.83 -1.58 -1.91
CA ALA A 44 7.89 -0.19 -1.51
C ALA A 44 9.35 0.25 -1.45
N VAL A 45 9.66 1.45 -1.94
CA VAL A 45 11.03 1.97 -1.96
C VAL A 45 11.09 3.41 -1.45
N GLU A 46 12.07 3.71 -0.63
CA GLU A 46 12.43 5.08 -0.27
C GLU A 46 13.06 5.76 -1.51
N VAL A 47 12.60 6.96 -1.82
CA VAL A 47 13.14 7.82 -2.87
C VAL A 47 13.79 9.01 -2.20
N LYS A 48 15.10 9.17 -2.37
CA LYS A 48 15.84 10.33 -1.85
C LYS A 48 15.59 11.56 -2.72
N ASP A 49 15.89 12.73 -2.19
CA ASP A 49 15.80 13.99 -2.93
C ASP A 49 16.72 14.03 -4.17
N SER A 50 17.84 13.29 -4.13
CA SER A 50 18.74 13.09 -5.28
C SER A 50 18.14 12.23 -6.41
N GLY A 51 16.97 11.61 -6.18
CA GLY A 51 16.34 10.66 -7.09
C GLY A 51 16.84 9.22 -6.94
N GLU A 52 17.84 8.97 -6.11
CA GLU A 52 18.32 7.61 -5.80
C GLU A 52 17.32 6.82 -4.96
N THR A 53 17.31 5.49 -5.11
CA THR A 53 16.56 4.61 -4.24
C THR A 53 17.32 4.37 -2.93
N GLY A 54 16.64 4.54 -1.80
CA GLY A 54 17.10 4.20 -0.46
C GLY A 54 16.67 2.79 -0.05
N GLN A 55 16.11 2.67 1.16
CA GLN A 55 15.58 1.41 1.67
C GLN A 55 14.48 0.82 0.78
N ARG A 56 14.37 -0.51 0.80
CA ARG A 56 13.36 -1.27 0.06
C ARG A 56 12.64 -2.21 1.03
N TRP A 57 11.34 -2.35 0.83
CA TRP A 57 10.48 -3.25 1.58
C TRP A 57 9.70 -4.10 0.58
N GLU A 58 9.81 -5.41 0.74
CA GLU A 58 9.01 -6.35 -0.03
C GLU A 58 7.57 -6.30 0.47
N GLY A 59 6.62 -6.33 -0.46
CA GLY A 59 5.23 -6.56 -0.12
C GLY A 59 4.86 -8.02 -0.34
N ASP A 60 3.74 -8.40 0.26
CA ASP A 60 3.15 -9.72 0.14
C ASP A 60 1.67 -9.57 -0.19
N GLY A 61 1.04 -10.63 -0.66
CA GLY A 61 -0.37 -10.59 -1.00
C GLY A 61 -1.03 -11.95 -1.05
N THR A 62 -2.31 -11.97 -0.68
CA THR A 62 -3.13 -13.18 -0.64
C THR A 62 -4.45 -12.95 -1.33
N TYR A 63 -4.85 -13.94 -2.12
CA TYR A 63 -6.18 -14.03 -2.72
C TYR A 63 -7.18 -14.56 -1.70
N THR A 64 -8.32 -13.89 -1.59
CA THR A 64 -9.45 -14.31 -0.76
C THR A 64 -10.75 -14.35 -1.56
N GLY A 65 -11.63 -15.26 -1.17
CA GLY A 65 -12.96 -15.38 -1.78
C GLY A 65 -13.91 -14.27 -1.33
N PRO A 66 -15.13 -14.20 -1.90
CA PRO A 66 -16.16 -13.25 -1.50
C PRO A 66 -16.53 -13.40 -0.01
N GLY A 67 -16.91 -12.30 0.63
CA GLY A 67 -17.29 -12.22 2.04
C GLY A 67 -16.11 -11.98 3.00
N PHE A 68 -14.88 -11.99 2.50
CA PHE A 68 -13.73 -11.52 3.26
C PHE A 68 -13.79 -9.99 3.41
N ASN A 69 -13.61 -9.45 4.62
CA ASN A 69 -13.81 -8.02 4.93
C ASN A 69 -15.19 -7.45 4.52
N ASP A 70 -16.23 -8.29 4.54
CA ASP A 70 -17.58 -7.95 4.06
C ASP A 70 -17.63 -7.51 2.57
N ASP A 71 -16.57 -7.77 1.81
CA ASP A 71 -16.52 -7.48 0.38
C ASP A 71 -17.29 -8.55 -0.40
N GLY A 72 -18.31 -8.14 -1.16
CA GLY A 72 -19.06 -9.03 -2.05
C GLY A 72 -18.29 -9.54 -3.27
N VAL A 73 -17.01 -9.16 -3.41
CA VAL A 73 -16.17 -9.43 -4.58
C VAL A 73 -14.88 -10.09 -4.14
N GLU A 74 -14.57 -11.25 -4.72
CA GLU A 74 -13.27 -11.91 -4.56
C GLU A 74 -12.13 -10.93 -4.86
N SER A 75 -11.09 -10.92 -4.03
CA SER A 75 -10.08 -9.88 -4.09
C SER A 75 -8.71 -10.42 -3.70
N THR A 76 -7.67 -9.83 -4.27
CA THR A 76 -6.30 -10.01 -3.79
C THR A 76 -5.96 -8.83 -2.91
N TYR A 77 -5.64 -9.10 -1.65
CA TYR A 77 -5.15 -8.10 -0.71
C TYR A 77 -3.64 -8.11 -0.73
N VAL A 78 -3.04 -6.93 -0.75
CA VAL A 78 -1.59 -6.74 -0.67
C VAL A 78 -1.26 -5.97 0.57
N TRP A 79 -0.11 -6.27 1.17
CA TRP A 79 0.37 -5.50 2.30
C TRP A 79 1.88 -5.35 2.28
N PHE A 80 2.33 -4.30 2.96
CA PHE A 80 3.74 -3.99 3.15
C PHE A 80 3.98 -3.76 4.62
N PHE A 81 4.98 -4.45 5.19
CA PHE A 81 5.48 -4.19 6.54
C PHE A 81 6.68 -3.26 6.44
N ILE A 82 6.53 -2.04 6.92
CA ILE A 82 7.55 -0.99 6.79
C ILE A 82 7.98 -0.56 8.18
N LYS A 83 9.30 -0.51 8.39
CA LYS A 83 9.94 0.05 9.57
C LYS A 83 10.88 1.16 9.14
N LEU A 84 10.71 2.35 9.73
CA LEU A 84 11.59 3.49 9.48
C LEU A 84 12.57 3.64 10.65
N GLU A 85 13.86 3.57 10.36
CA GLU A 85 14.90 3.51 11.40
C GLU A 85 15.65 4.83 11.58
N ARG A 86 15.50 5.77 10.65
CA ARG A 86 16.13 7.10 10.69
C ARG A 86 15.08 8.19 10.89
N LEU A 87 15.48 9.31 11.46
CA LEU A 87 14.63 10.50 11.55
C LEU A 87 14.53 11.20 10.21
N GLY A 88 13.44 11.96 10.03
CA GLY A 88 13.28 12.87 8.92
C GLY A 88 12.11 12.53 8.02
N LYS A 89 12.14 13.08 6.81
CA LYS A 89 11.09 12.87 5.80
C LYS A 89 11.49 11.76 4.86
N TYR A 90 10.55 10.88 4.60
CA TYR A 90 10.67 9.77 3.67
C TYR A 90 9.65 9.95 2.56
N LYS A 91 10.13 9.91 1.32
CA LYS A 91 9.27 9.78 0.15
C LYS A 91 9.22 8.32 -0.25
N THR A 92 8.17 7.62 0.12
CA THR A 92 8.04 6.18 -0.12
C THR A 92 7.16 5.94 -1.35
N LYS A 93 7.71 5.26 -2.35
CA LYS A 93 7.01 4.88 -3.57
C LYS A 93 6.63 3.41 -3.53
N PHE A 94 5.35 3.11 -3.61
CA PHE A 94 4.79 1.77 -3.71
C PHE A 94 4.65 1.43 -5.18
N ARG A 95 5.23 0.30 -5.61
CA ARG A 95 5.26 -0.14 -7.00
C ARG A 95 4.72 -1.55 -7.08
N MET A 96 3.65 -1.69 -7.84
CA MET A 96 2.95 -2.96 -8.01
C MET A 96 2.76 -3.20 -9.49
N THR A 97 3.10 -4.40 -9.95
CA THR A 97 2.73 -4.88 -11.29
C THR A 97 2.24 -6.30 -11.18
N TRP A 98 1.18 -6.61 -11.91
CA TRP A 98 0.54 -7.92 -11.85
C TRP A 98 -0.13 -8.26 -13.16
N ARG A 99 -0.36 -9.56 -13.35
CA ARG A 99 -1.13 -10.09 -14.46
C ARG A 99 -2.53 -10.47 -14.03
N LYS A 100 -3.48 -10.22 -14.92
CA LYS A 100 -4.85 -10.76 -14.87
C LYS A 100 -5.17 -11.29 -16.27
N GLY A 101 -5.07 -12.61 -16.43
CA GLY A 101 -5.09 -13.26 -17.75
C GLY A 101 -3.91 -12.80 -18.61
N ALA A 102 -4.18 -12.42 -19.86
CA ALA A 102 -3.16 -11.96 -20.82
C ALA A 102 -2.73 -10.49 -20.65
N HIS A 103 -3.29 -9.77 -19.68
CA HIS A 103 -3.07 -8.34 -19.52
C HIS A 103 -2.12 -8.05 -18.35
N LEU A 104 -1.21 -7.09 -18.55
CA LEU A 104 -0.34 -6.55 -17.51
C LEU A 104 -0.93 -5.24 -16.97
N PHE A 105 -0.98 -5.14 -15.65
CA PHE A 105 -1.45 -3.97 -14.93
C PHE A 105 -0.31 -3.44 -14.05
N GLY A 106 -0.41 -2.16 -13.70
CA GLY A 106 0.51 -1.52 -12.79
C GLY A 106 -0.18 -0.45 -11.95
N ALA A 107 0.28 -0.32 -10.72
CA ALA A 107 -0.08 0.78 -9.84
C ALA A 107 1.19 1.33 -9.18
N VAL A 108 1.26 2.66 -9.14
CA VAL A 108 2.34 3.38 -8.48
C VAL A 108 1.73 4.53 -7.70
N GLU A 109 1.98 4.56 -6.39
CA GLU A 109 1.61 5.68 -5.54
C GLU A 109 2.80 6.08 -4.66
N THR A 110 2.90 7.37 -4.35
CA THR A 110 3.98 7.90 -3.53
C THR A 110 3.39 8.60 -2.32
N PHE A 111 3.91 8.27 -1.15
CA PHE A 111 3.51 8.88 0.12
C PHE A 111 4.71 9.57 0.76
N GLU A 112 4.44 10.69 1.42
CA GLU A 112 5.41 11.35 2.29
C GLU A 112 5.12 10.98 3.74
N ILE A 113 6.16 10.53 4.43
CA ILE A 113 6.08 10.02 5.80
C ILE A 113 7.17 10.73 6.62
N LYS A 114 6.80 11.29 7.77
CA LYS A 114 7.75 11.93 8.69
C LYS A 114 8.02 11.00 9.87
N SER A 115 9.28 10.62 10.07
CA SER A 115 9.73 9.95 11.29
C SER A 115 10.27 10.97 12.29
N THR A 116 9.76 10.95 13.51
CA THR A 116 10.11 11.85 14.62
C THR A 116 10.58 11.07 15.85
N ASP A 117 11.32 11.72 16.76
CA ASP A 117 11.59 11.17 18.10
C ASP A 117 10.50 11.55 19.11
N ASP A 118 9.52 12.36 18.70
CA ASP A 118 8.36 12.69 19.53
C ASP A 118 7.49 11.44 19.69
N HIS A 119 7.13 11.12 20.94
CA HIS A 119 6.18 10.06 21.34
C HIS A 119 4.72 10.37 20.94
N ASP A 120 4.53 10.98 19.77
CA ASP A 120 3.21 11.23 19.20
C ASP A 120 2.70 9.93 18.56
N GLU A 121 1.45 9.56 18.87
CA GLU A 121 0.75 8.46 18.19
C GLU A 121 0.80 8.63 16.66
N PRO A 122 0.85 7.53 15.88
CA PRO A 122 0.87 7.60 14.43
C PRO A 122 -0.28 8.45 13.88
N ARG A 123 0.03 9.54 13.19
CA ARG A 123 -0.98 10.42 12.62
C ARG A 123 -1.20 10.06 11.17
N TYR A 124 -2.38 9.53 10.86
CA TYR A 124 -2.85 9.37 9.49
C TYR A 124 -3.39 10.72 9.00
N SER A 125 -3.16 11.05 7.73
CA SER A 125 -3.79 12.23 7.13
C SER A 125 -5.31 12.10 7.28
N LYS A 126 -6.00 13.17 7.73
CA LYS A 126 -7.47 13.20 7.82
C LYS A 126 -8.07 12.95 6.43
N TYR A 127 -8.43 11.71 6.14
CA TYR A 127 -9.30 11.33 5.03
C TYR A 127 -10.27 10.28 5.53
N ASN A 128 -11.51 10.38 5.05
CA ASN A 128 -12.65 9.58 5.46
C ASN A 128 -12.27 8.10 5.45
N TRP A 129 -12.14 7.53 6.65
CA TRP A 129 -12.39 6.12 6.84
C TRP A 129 -13.84 5.89 6.43
N ASN A 130 -14.08 5.46 5.20
CA ASN A 130 -15.30 4.75 4.87
C ASN A 130 -15.15 3.37 5.52
N LEU A 131 -15.25 3.32 6.84
CA LEU A 131 -15.64 2.07 7.50
C LEU A 131 -16.99 1.70 6.86
N PRO A 132 -17.18 0.45 6.39
CA PRO A 132 -18.52 -0.02 6.08
C PRO A 132 -19.39 0.29 7.32
N PRO A 133 -20.59 0.85 7.12
CA PRO A 133 -21.41 1.33 8.23
C PRO A 133 -21.55 0.21 9.25
N GLU A 134 -21.10 0.53 10.47
CA GLU A 134 -21.08 -0.35 11.61
C GLU A 134 -22.37 -1.18 11.65
N ASN A 135 -22.22 -2.50 11.50
CA ASN A 135 -23.18 -3.42 12.07
C ASN A 135 -23.20 -3.11 13.57
N LYS A 136 -24.15 -2.27 13.97
CA LYS A 136 -24.51 -2.03 15.36
C LYS A 136 -24.74 -3.39 15.99
N LEU A 137 -23.72 -3.88 16.71
CA LEU A 137 -23.87 -4.96 17.65
C LEU A 137 -24.97 -4.52 18.61
N LYS A 138 -26.12 -5.21 18.50
CA LYS A 138 -27.19 -5.17 19.48
C LYS A 138 -26.73 -5.86 20.76
#